data_AF-A0A960D4C1-F1
#
_entry.id   AF-A0A960D4C1-F1
#
_cell.length_a   1.000
_cell.length_b   1.000
_cell.length_c   1.000
_cell.angle_alpha   90.00
_cell.angle_beta   90.00
_cell.angle_gamma   90.00
#
_symmetry.space_group_name_H-M   'P 1'
#
loop_
_entity.id
_entity.type
_entity.pdbx_description
1 polymer ?
#
loop_
_entity_poly.entity_id
_entity_poly.type
_entity_poly.pdbx_seq_one_letter_code
_entity_poly.pdbx_strand_id
1 'polypeptide(L)'
;GNDNLGLAEPGQRVHAVGEVFTMTLNHGAVRENHVVEFDEGGLIAWCPAEPAAEPPGHLWRWELEPVDAGHTRVTHTYDWSRLTDPKRLERARATTAERLRASMDRLAAVAERS
;
A
#
# COMPACT_ATOMS: atom_id res chain seq x y z
N GLY A 1 2.37 6.86 9.01
CA GLY A 1 1.26 6.19 8.32
C GLY A 1 -0.05 6.44 9.02
N ASN A 2 -1.12 5.78 8.60
CA ASN A 2 -2.51 6.12 8.96
C ASN A 2 -3.15 5.23 10.05
N ASP A 3 -2.36 4.37 10.70
CA ASP A 3 -2.80 3.48 11.80
C ASP A 3 -4.07 2.66 11.48
N ASN A 4 -4.14 2.16 10.24
CA ASN A 4 -5.32 1.44 9.74
C ASN A 4 -5.13 -0.07 9.66
N LEU A 5 -3.88 -0.55 9.60
CA LEU A 5 -3.55 -1.96 9.37
C LEU A 5 -3.30 -2.70 10.68
N GLY A 6 -3.92 -3.87 10.84
CA GLY A 6 -3.78 -4.72 12.02
C GLY A 6 -2.94 -5.97 11.76
N LEU A 7 -3.42 -6.88 10.90
CA LEU A 7 -2.79 -8.19 10.67
C LEU A 7 -2.68 -8.51 9.17
N ALA A 8 -1.55 -9.12 8.81
CA ALA A 8 -1.34 -9.82 7.55
C ALA A 8 -1.07 -11.29 7.85
N GLU A 9 -1.79 -12.21 7.22
CA GLU A 9 -1.51 -13.64 7.36
C GLU A 9 -0.21 -13.99 6.62
N PRO A 10 0.61 -14.92 7.14
CA PRO A 10 1.81 -15.37 6.44
C PRO A 10 1.45 -16.12 5.15
N GLY A 11 2.42 -16.20 4.22
CA GLY A 11 2.27 -16.97 2.98
C GLY A 11 1.58 -16.22 1.83
N GLN A 12 1.34 -14.93 1.97
CA GLN A 12 0.74 -14.07 0.92
C GLN A 12 1.79 -13.29 0.11
N ARG A 13 2.95 -13.90 -0.16
CA ARG A 13 3.98 -13.25 -0.99
C ARG A 13 3.43 -13.06 -2.41
N VAL A 14 3.48 -11.82 -2.88
CA VAL A 14 3.09 -11.46 -4.25
C VAL A 14 4.21 -11.85 -5.22
N HIS A 15 3.82 -12.42 -6.36
CA HIS A 15 4.71 -12.85 -7.43
C HIS A 15 4.31 -12.31 -8.81
N ALA A 16 3.10 -11.78 -8.99
CA ALA A 16 2.64 -11.27 -10.28
C ALA A 16 1.48 -10.26 -10.16
N VAL A 17 1.27 -9.53 -11.27
CA VAL A 17 0.04 -8.75 -11.50
C VAL A 17 -1.17 -9.67 -11.54
N GLY A 18 -2.28 -9.23 -10.95
CA GLY A 18 -3.53 -9.99 -10.84
C GLY A 18 -3.65 -10.79 -9.55
N GLU A 19 -2.57 -10.96 -8.79
CA GLU A 19 -2.64 -11.55 -7.45
C GLU A 19 -3.32 -10.62 -6.46
N VAL A 20 -3.83 -11.22 -5.38
CA VAL A 20 -4.52 -10.50 -4.30
C VAL A 20 -3.92 -10.93 -2.98
N PHE A 21 -3.50 -9.96 -2.18
CA PHE A 21 -3.16 -10.18 -0.78
C PHE A 21 -4.17 -9.50 0.14
N THR A 22 -4.33 -10.00 1.36
CA THR A 22 -5.36 -9.51 2.29
C THR A 22 -4.77 -8.89 3.52
N MET A 23 -5.41 -7.83 4.02
CA MET A 23 -5.07 -7.22 5.29
C MET A 23 -6.30 -7.15 6.18
N THR A 24 -6.17 -7.57 7.43
CA THR A 24 -7.16 -7.27 8.48
C THR A 24 -6.84 -5.89 9.05
N LEU A 25 -7.81 -4.99 9.00
CA LEU A 25 -7.70 -3.64 9.55
C LEU A 25 -7.85 -3.66 11.08
N ASN A 26 -7.42 -2.59 11.75
CA ASN A 26 -7.48 -2.48 13.21
C ASN A 26 -8.89 -2.65 13.80
N HIS A 27 -9.93 -2.38 13.00
CA HIS A 27 -11.34 -2.56 13.36
C HIS A 27 -11.93 -3.90 12.87
N GLY A 28 -11.09 -4.88 12.54
CA GLY A 28 -11.47 -6.26 12.21
C GLY A 28 -11.99 -6.49 10.78
N ALA A 29 -12.16 -5.44 9.96
CA ALA A 29 -12.57 -5.63 8.57
C ALA A 29 -11.40 -6.13 7.72
N VAL A 30 -11.69 -7.01 6.77
CA VAL A 30 -10.72 -7.47 5.78
C VAL A 30 -10.71 -6.52 4.57
N ARG A 31 -9.53 -6.31 4.00
CA ARG A 31 -9.31 -5.63 2.72
C ARG A 31 -8.54 -6.54 1.79
N GLU A 32 -9.11 -6.75 0.61
CA GLU A 32 -8.40 -7.32 -0.53
C GLU A 32 -7.58 -6.22 -1.19
N ASN A 33 -6.34 -6.53 -1.57
CA ASN A 33 -5.44 -5.61 -2.24
C ASN A 33 -5.06 -6.25 -3.58
N HIS A 34 -5.67 -5.76 -4.65
CA HIS A 34 -5.51 -6.31 -5.99
C HIS A 34 -4.26 -5.72 -6.62
N VAL A 35 -3.27 -6.55 -6.95
CA VAL A 35 -1.99 -6.14 -7.51
C VAL A 35 -2.17 -5.79 -8.99
N VAL A 36 -1.84 -4.55 -9.36
CA VAL A 36 -2.01 -4.02 -10.72
C VAL A 36 -0.68 -3.72 -11.42
N GLU A 37 0.39 -3.50 -10.67
CA GLU A 37 1.77 -3.42 -11.17
C GLU A 37 2.68 -4.21 -10.24
N PHE A 38 3.61 -4.97 -10.80
CA PHE A 38 4.57 -5.74 -10.02
C PHE A 38 5.88 -5.92 -10.78
N ASP A 39 6.98 -5.59 -10.13
CA ASP A 39 8.34 -5.96 -10.49
C ASP A 39 9.08 -6.34 -9.20
N GLU A 40 9.63 -7.55 -9.15
CA GLU A 40 10.20 -8.11 -7.92
C GLU A 40 11.36 -7.22 -7.42
N GLY A 41 11.21 -6.72 -6.19
CA GLY A 41 12.19 -5.84 -5.56
C GLY A 41 12.23 -4.39 -6.07
N GLY A 42 11.46 -4.05 -7.10
CA GLY A 42 11.46 -2.72 -7.72
C GLY A 42 10.13 -1.97 -7.67
N LEU A 43 9.00 -2.67 -7.82
CA LEU A 43 7.69 -2.04 -7.94
C LEU A 43 6.58 -2.93 -7.40
N ILE A 44 5.68 -2.34 -6.63
CA ILE A 44 4.37 -2.92 -6.39
C ILE A 44 3.31 -1.81 -6.33
N ALA A 45 2.22 -1.99 -7.08
CA ALA A 45 1.04 -1.15 -6.99
C ALA A 45 -0.21 -1.98 -6.80
N TRP A 46 -1.12 -1.51 -5.96
CA TRP A 46 -2.34 -2.24 -5.62
C TRP A 46 -3.55 -1.32 -5.41
N CYS A 47 -4.71 -1.88 -5.72
CA CYS A 47 -6.01 -1.25 -5.55
C CYS A 47 -6.77 -1.97 -4.42
N PRO A 48 -7.05 -1.30 -3.28
CA PRO A 48 -7.74 -1.92 -2.16
C PRO A 48 -9.25 -2.00 -2.42
N ALA A 49 -9.88 -3.12 -2.05
CA ALA A 49 -11.32 -3.33 -2.15
C ALA A 49 -11.89 -4.03 -0.92
N GLU A 50 -13.21 -3.92 -0.75
CA GLU A 50 -13.95 -4.84 0.11
C GLU A 50 -13.91 -6.25 -0.50
N PRO A 51 -13.95 -7.32 0.32
CA PRO A 51 -13.88 -8.68 -0.22
C PRO A 51 -14.93 -8.93 -1.31
N ALA A 52 -14.48 -9.45 -2.44
CA ALA A 52 -15.31 -9.71 -3.63
C ALA A 52 -16.02 -8.46 -4.22
N ALA A 53 -15.57 -7.25 -3.88
CA ALA A 53 -16.06 -6.01 -4.48
C ALA A 53 -15.04 -5.41 -5.46
N GLU A 54 -15.52 -4.60 -6.39
CA GLU A 54 -14.64 -3.85 -7.30
C GLU A 54 -13.84 -2.77 -6.54
N PRO A 55 -12.56 -2.55 -6.88
CA PRO A 55 -11.78 -1.47 -6.28
C PRO A 55 -12.40 -0.10 -6.57
N PRO A 56 -12.58 0.77 -5.56
CA PRO A 56 -13.34 2.01 -5.70
C PRO A 56 -12.56 3.14 -6.40
N GLY A 57 -11.32 2.89 -6.83
CA GLY A 57 -10.46 3.87 -7.53
C GLY A 57 -9.27 4.41 -6.73
N HIS A 58 -8.97 3.82 -5.56
CA HIS A 58 -7.70 4.06 -4.87
C HIS A 58 -6.58 3.27 -5.52
N LEU A 59 -5.39 3.87 -5.62
CA LEU A 59 -4.16 3.23 -6.05
C LEU A 59 -3.05 3.58 -5.07
N TRP A 60 -2.43 2.55 -4.49
CA TRP A 60 -1.19 2.66 -3.76
C TRP A 60 -0.06 2.15 -4.64
N ARG A 61 1.09 2.83 -4.62
CA ARG A 61 2.27 2.40 -5.37
C ARG A 61 3.53 2.65 -4.57
N TRP A 62 4.39 1.64 -4.50
CA TRP A 62 5.77 1.74 -4.04
C TRP A 62 6.71 1.46 -5.21
N GLU A 63 7.66 2.36 -5.41
CA GLU A 63 8.78 2.21 -6.34
C GLU A 63 10.08 2.23 -5.52
N LEU A 64 10.96 1.28 -5.79
CA LEU A 64 12.24 1.08 -5.12
C LEU A 64 13.33 1.11 -6.17
N GLU A 65 14.23 2.07 -6.03
CA GLU A 65 15.34 2.23 -6.96
C GLU A 65 16.68 2.18 -6.20
N PRO A 66 17.60 1.27 -6.55
CA PRO A 66 18.92 1.25 -5.95
C PRO A 66 19.68 2.54 -6.31
N VAL A 67 20.23 3.22 -5.31
CA VAL A 67 21.10 4.39 -5.50
C VAL A 67 22.56 3.96 -5.48
N ASP A 68 22.91 3.07 -4.54
CA ASP A 68 24.20 2.40 -4.43
C ASP A 68 24.05 1.08 -3.64
N ALA A 69 25.16 0.46 -3.23
CA ALA A 69 25.18 -0.84 -2.55
C ALA A 69 24.49 -0.85 -1.16
N GLY A 70 24.26 0.31 -0.54
CA GLY A 70 23.65 0.43 0.79
C GLY A 70 22.38 1.28 0.82
N HIS A 71 22.03 1.97 -0.26
CA HIS A 71 20.93 2.93 -0.28
C HIS A 71 19.90 2.62 -1.37
N THR A 72 18.63 2.68 -0.99
CA THR A 72 17.49 2.56 -1.91
C THR A 72 16.64 3.81 -1.81
N ARG A 73 16.31 4.40 -2.95
CA ARG A 73 15.31 5.47 -3.05
C ARG A 73 13.93 4.83 -3.12
N VAL A 74 13.08 5.18 -2.16
CA VAL A 74 11.70 4.71 -2.10
C VAL A 74 10.75 5.86 -2.44
N THR A 75 9.89 5.64 -3.44
CA THR A 75 8.78 6.54 -3.76
C THR A 75 7.48 5.89 -3.35
N HIS A 76 6.69 6.57 -2.52
CA HIS A 76 5.37 6.12 -2.08
C HIS A 76 4.30 7.06 -2.62
N THR A 77 3.49 6.54 -3.54
CA THR A 77 2.40 7.27 -4.17
C THR A 77 1.06 6.76 -3.67
N TYR A 78 0.16 7.70 -3.36
CA TYR A 78 -1.25 7.44 -3.13
C TYR A 78 -2.07 8.25 -4.13
N ASP A 79 -2.59 7.59 -5.16
CA ASP A 79 -3.46 8.18 -6.16
C ASP A 79 -4.93 7.82 -5.85
N TRP A 80 -5.76 8.85 -5.83
CA TRP A 80 -7.19 8.76 -5.56
C TRP A 80 -8.00 9.57 -6.57
N SER A 81 -7.38 9.93 -7.70
CA SER A 81 -8.00 10.68 -8.81
C SER A 81 -9.18 9.95 -9.44
N ARG A 82 -9.25 8.62 -9.31
CA ARG A 82 -10.33 7.78 -9.82
C ARG A 82 -11.45 7.53 -8.82
N LEU A 83 -11.37 8.07 -7.60
CA LEU A 83 -12.47 7.98 -6.64
C LEU A 83 -13.65 8.86 -7.04
N THR A 84 -14.85 8.32 -6.91
CA THR A 84 -16.10 9.06 -7.17
C THR A 84 -16.99 9.18 -5.93
N ASP A 85 -16.77 8.36 -4.91
CA ASP A 85 -17.56 8.37 -3.67
C ASP A 85 -17.17 9.54 -2.74
N PRO A 86 -18.09 10.48 -2.44
CA PRO A 86 -17.82 11.62 -1.57
C PRO A 86 -17.25 11.27 -0.20
N LYS A 87 -17.70 10.16 0.42
CA LYS A 87 -17.21 9.73 1.74
C LYS A 87 -15.77 9.22 1.66
N ARG A 88 -15.41 8.54 0.57
CA ARG A 88 -14.04 8.07 0.33
C ARG A 88 -13.11 9.22 -0.04
N LEU A 89 -13.60 10.22 -0.77
CA LEU A 89 -12.85 11.43 -1.12
C LEU A 89 -12.40 12.22 0.11
N GLU A 90 -13.24 12.35 1.14
CA GLU A 90 -12.86 13.02 2.39
C GLU A 90 -11.71 12.30 3.10
N ARG A 91 -11.81 10.97 3.22
CA ARG A 91 -10.76 10.13 3.80
C ARG A 91 -9.47 10.15 2.99
N ALA A 92 -9.59 10.16 1.66
CA ALA A 92 -8.44 10.24 0.75
C ALA A 92 -7.69 11.57 0.94
N ARG A 93 -8.41 12.69 1.02
CA ARG A 93 -7.82 14.01 1.31
C ARG A 93 -7.08 14.06 2.65
N ALA A 94 -7.56 13.32 3.64
CA ALA A 94 -6.88 13.21 4.93
C ALA A 94 -5.60 12.35 4.89
N THR A 95 -5.30 11.66 3.79
CA THR A 95 -4.07 10.89 3.60
C THR A 95 -3.00 11.79 3.00
N THR A 96 -2.38 12.61 3.85
CA THR A 96 -1.41 13.62 3.43
C THR A 96 -0.02 13.05 3.17
N ALA A 97 0.84 13.85 2.53
CA ALA A 97 2.24 13.50 2.28
C ALA A 97 3.00 13.17 3.58
N GLU A 98 2.70 13.86 4.68
CA GLU A 98 3.29 13.58 6.00
C GLU A 98 2.91 12.19 6.50
N ARG A 99 1.67 11.74 6.27
CA ARG A 99 1.24 10.38 6.64
C ARG A 99 1.94 9.32 5.81
N LEU A 100 2.14 9.57 4.52
CA LEU A 100 2.91 8.70 3.63
C LEU A 100 4.37 8.62 4.10
N ARG A 101 5.00 9.76 4.40
CA ARG A 101 6.36 9.86 4.94
C ARG A 101 6.52 9.07 6.24
N ALA A 102 5.65 9.32 7.21
CA ALA A 102 5.66 8.58 8.48
C ALA A 102 5.38 7.08 8.31
N SER A 103 4.90 6.61 7.14
CA SER A 103 4.81 5.18 6.84
C SER A 103 6.17 4.63 6.43
N MET A 104 6.90 5.38 5.59
CA MET A 104 8.26 5.04 5.17
C MET A 104 9.24 5.08 6.34
N ASP A 105 9.13 6.06 7.24
CA ASP A 105 10.02 6.16 8.42
C ASP A 105 9.90 4.91 9.31
N ARG A 106 8.70 4.35 9.45
CA ARG A 106 8.50 3.09 10.18
C ARG A 106 9.05 1.88 9.45
N LEU A 107 8.95 1.85 8.12
CA LEU A 107 9.55 0.80 7.30
C LEU A 107 11.08 0.82 7.46
N ALA A 108 11.71 1.99 7.32
CA ALA A 108 13.15 2.16 7.51
C ALA A 108 13.58 1.68 8.90
N ALA A 109 12.87 2.12 9.95
CA ALA A 109 13.16 1.69 11.31
C ALA A 109 13.09 0.17 11.49
N VAL A 110 12.19 -0.54 10.81
CA VAL A 110 12.10 -2.01 10.86
C VAL A 110 13.22 -2.66 10.06
N ALA A 111 13.48 -2.20 8.83
CA ALA A 111 14.47 -2.77 7.94
C ALA A 111 15.91 -2.60 8.43
N GLU A 112 16.21 -1.50 9.11
CA GLU A 112 17.54 -1.22 9.67
C GLU A 112 17.83 -1.96 10.98
N ARG A 113 16.82 -2.61 11.58
CA ARG A 113 16.98 -3.41 12.81
C ARG A 113 17.29 -4.89 12.53
N SER A 114 17.23 -5.31 11.28
CA SER A 114 17.52 -6.68 10.80
C SER A 114 18.94 -6.79 10.26
#